data_AF-A0A1Q7F5G6-F1
#
_entry.id   AF-A0A1Q7F5G6-F1
#
_cell.length_a   1.000
_cell.length_b   1.000
_cell.length_c   1.000
_cell.angle_alpha   90.00
_cell.angle_beta   90.00
_cell.angle_gamma   90.00
#
_symmetry.space_group_name_H-M   'P 1'
#
loop_
_entity.id
_entity.type
_entity.pdbx_description
1 polymer ?
#
loop_
_entity_poly.entity_id
_entity_poly.type
_entity_poly.pdbx_seq_one_letter_code
_entity_poly.pdbx_strand_id
1 'polypeptide(L)'
;MRRLLSGTDGEAVLLKIEERGSAYLPDVNAFYVREFQMMYVAEEVARFLHHACRGLPRANTHSEKKENSGHFYCLSVEYALGYFGTRVLYPARPQKDESLAPAKLDLNQETLRIDGIKSEAMAQQVGYGLGNSLYDAYLEGRVTRGDLRRLFLAQLGEPGKAREICLELMNGVRRAKKKARAAAG
;
A
#
# COMPACT_ATOMS: atom_id res chain seq x y z
N MET A 1 -13.66 -18.98 -13.30
CA MET A 1 -13.27 -17.60 -12.90
C MET A 1 -14.27 -16.94 -11.97
N ARG A 2 -15.56 -16.79 -12.34
CA ARG A 2 -16.62 -16.29 -11.44
C ARG A 2 -16.70 -16.98 -10.08
N ARG A 3 -16.29 -18.25 -9.98
CA ARG A 3 -16.30 -19.03 -8.73
C ARG A 3 -15.15 -18.73 -7.76
N LEU A 4 -14.05 -18.10 -8.21
CA LEU A 4 -12.91 -17.70 -7.36
C LEU A 4 -13.06 -16.26 -6.85
N LEU A 5 -13.97 -15.50 -7.46
CA LEU A 5 -14.25 -14.09 -7.18
C LEU A 5 -15.73 -13.90 -6.76
N SER A 6 -16.41 -14.96 -6.33
CA SER A 6 -17.82 -14.89 -5.92
C SER A 6 -17.93 -14.27 -4.53
N GLY A 7 -17.97 -12.94 -4.51
CA GLY A 7 -18.14 -12.08 -3.34
C GLY A 7 -18.00 -10.62 -3.77
N THR A 8 -18.45 -9.68 -2.94
CA THR A 8 -18.35 -8.23 -3.21
C THR A 8 -16.92 -7.75 -3.50
N ASP A 9 -15.89 -8.44 -2.95
CA ASP A 9 -14.48 -8.15 -3.24
C ASP A 9 -14.04 -8.58 -4.65
N GLY A 10 -14.68 -9.60 -5.23
CA GLY A 10 -14.26 -10.15 -6.50
C GLY A 10 -14.60 -9.28 -7.72
N GLU A 11 -15.71 -8.54 -7.66
CA GLU A 11 -16.09 -7.56 -8.68
C GLU A 11 -15.14 -6.35 -8.67
N ALA A 12 -14.74 -5.86 -7.49
CA ALA A 12 -13.77 -4.77 -7.35
C ALA A 12 -12.38 -5.17 -7.89
N VAL A 13 -11.95 -6.39 -7.59
CA VAL A 13 -10.73 -6.98 -8.14
C VAL A 13 -10.81 -7.12 -9.66
N LEU A 14 -11.96 -7.54 -10.20
CA LEU A 14 -12.15 -7.68 -11.64
C LEU A 14 -12.10 -6.33 -12.36
N LEU A 15 -12.77 -5.31 -11.84
CA LEU A 15 -12.68 -3.93 -12.35
C LEU A 15 -11.23 -3.42 -12.35
N LYS A 16 -10.49 -3.62 -11.25
CA LYS A 16 -9.08 -3.24 -11.15
C LYS A 16 -8.21 -3.96 -12.19
N ILE A 17 -8.48 -5.24 -12.44
CA ILE A 17 -7.81 -6.03 -13.47
C ILE A 17 -8.12 -5.51 -14.87
N GLU A 18 -9.38 -5.12 -15.13
CA GLU A 18 -9.80 -4.54 -16.40
C GLU A 18 -9.12 -3.19 -16.66
N GLU A 19 -8.97 -2.36 -15.63
CA GLU A 19 -8.31 -1.05 -15.72
C GLU A 19 -6.79 -1.15 -15.83
N ARG A 20 -6.15 -2.06 -15.09
CA ARG A 20 -4.67 -2.12 -14.93
C ARG A 20 -3.99 -3.21 -15.74
N GLY A 21 -4.76 -4.13 -16.32
CA GLY A 21 -4.25 -5.28 -17.06
C GLY A 21 -3.59 -6.36 -16.22
N SER A 22 -3.30 -6.11 -14.94
CA SER A 22 -2.68 -7.08 -14.03
C SER A 22 -3.10 -6.88 -12.58
N ALA A 23 -3.12 -7.97 -11.81
CA ALA A 23 -3.32 -7.95 -10.36
C ALA A 23 -2.64 -9.15 -9.70
N TYR A 24 -2.03 -8.93 -8.54
CA TYR A 24 -1.65 -9.98 -7.62
C TYR A 24 -2.79 -10.24 -6.62
N LEU A 25 -3.15 -11.51 -6.45
CA LEU A 25 -4.18 -11.99 -5.55
C LEU A 25 -3.50 -12.69 -4.36
N PRO A 26 -3.39 -12.02 -3.20
CA PRO A 26 -2.71 -12.58 -2.05
C PRO A 26 -3.30 -13.93 -1.62
N ASP A 27 -4.62 -14.03 -1.46
CA ASP A 27 -5.29 -15.21 -0.87
C ASP A 27 -4.98 -16.55 -1.57
N VAL A 28 -4.73 -16.51 -2.87
CA VAL A 28 -4.38 -17.67 -3.70
C VAL A 28 -2.93 -17.64 -4.18
N ASN A 29 -2.15 -16.65 -3.74
CA ASN A 29 -0.77 -16.39 -4.17
C ASN A 29 -0.60 -16.49 -5.70
N ALA A 30 -1.46 -15.79 -6.44
CA ALA A 30 -1.48 -15.87 -7.90
C ALA A 30 -1.42 -14.49 -8.54
N PHE A 31 -0.73 -14.40 -9.67
CA PHE A 31 -0.80 -13.24 -10.55
C PHE A 31 -1.80 -13.51 -11.65
N TYR A 32 -2.69 -12.53 -11.88
CA TYR A 32 -3.46 -12.44 -13.09
C TYR A 32 -2.85 -11.38 -14.00
N VAL A 33 -2.62 -11.75 -15.27
CA VAL A 33 -2.06 -10.85 -16.28
C VAL A 33 -2.88 -10.99 -17.55
N ARG A 34 -3.66 -9.96 -17.87
CA ARG A 34 -4.34 -9.77 -19.15
C ARG A 34 -3.48 -8.93 -20.10
N GLU A 35 -2.88 -7.86 -19.58
CA GLU A 35 -1.97 -6.98 -20.31
C GLU A 35 -0.80 -6.58 -19.41
N PHE A 36 0.42 -6.73 -19.92
CA PHE A 36 1.64 -6.51 -19.16
C PHE A 36 2.03 -5.03 -19.14
N GLN A 37 1.34 -4.23 -18.35
CA GLN A 37 1.64 -2.82 -18.18
C GLN A 37 2.68 -2.63 -17.06
N MET A 38 3.92 -2.29 -17.41
CA MET A 38 5.07 -2.22 -16.47
C MET A 38 4.77 -1.42 -15.20
N MET A 39 4.07 -0.28 -15.36
CA MET A 39 3.66 0.57 -14.24
C MET A 39 2.83 -0.16 -13.19
N TYR A 40 1.88 -1.01 -13.61
CA TYR A 40 1.00 -1.72 -12.68
C TYR A 40 1.63 -3.03 -12.22
N VAL A 41 2.25 -3.79 -13.12
CA VAL A 41 2.92 -5.04 -12.76
C VAL A 41 3.99 -4.83 -11.70
N ALA A 42 4.80 -3.77 -11.79
CA ALA A 42 5.80 -3.47 -10.79
C ALA A 42 5.19 -3.19 -9.39
N GLU A 43 3.99 -2.61 -9.34
CA GLU A 43 3.24 -2.41 -8.10
C GLU A 43 2.78 -3.75 -7.52
N GLU A 44 2.23 -4.63 -8.36
CA GLU A 44 1.77 -5.97 -7.98
C GLU A 44 2.92 -6.85 -7.49
N VAL A 45 4.09 -6.79 -8.15
CA VAL A 45 5.30 -7.53 -7.76
C VAL A 45 5.83 -7.07 -6.41
N ALA A 46 5.80 -5.76 -6.14
CA ALA A 46 6.21 -5.24 -4.84
C ALA A 46 5.25 -5.65 -3.72
N ARG A 47 3.93 -5.68 -3.99
CA ARG A 47 2.96 -6.26 -3.05
C ARG A 47 3.21 -7.75 -2.81
N PHE A 48 3.41 -8.53 -3.88
CA PHE A 48 3.80 -9.93 -3.75
C PHE A 48 5.04 -10.11 -2.88
N LEU A 49 6.10 -9.33 -3.10
CA LEU A 49 7.32 -9.41 -2.30
C LEU A 49 7.04 -9.17 -0.82
N HIS A 50 6.21 -8.18 -0.48
CA HIS A 50 5.79 -7.96 0.91
C HIS A 50 5.06 -9.17 1.51
N HIS A 51 4.13 -9.79 0.77
CA HIS A 51 3.44 -11.01 1.23
C HIS A 51 4.39 -12.21 1.34
N ALA A 52 5.31 -12.38 0.40
CA ALA A 52 6.31 -13.44 0.41
C ALA A 52 7.25 -13.33 1.61
N CYS A 53 7.68 -12.10 1.94
CA CYS A 53 8.46 -11.79 3.13
C CYS A 53 7.77 -12.15 4.44
N ARG A 54 6.43 -12.27 4.46
CA ARG A 54 5.61 -12.61 5.63
C ARG A 54 5.22 -14.10 5.69
N GLY A 55 5.73 -14.92 4.77
CA GLY A 55 5.52 -16.37 4.79
C GLY A 55 4.47 -16.92 3.82
N LEU A 56 3.94 -16.08 2.91
CA LEU A 56 2.81 -16.34 2.00
C LEU A 56 1.53 -16.79 2.74
N PRO A 57 0.33 -16.39 2.29
CA PRO A 57 -0.89 -16.87 2.91
C PRO A 57 -0.98 -18.39 2.78
N ARG A 58 -1.11 -19.07 3.93
CA ARG A 58 -1.50 -20.48 3.96
C ARG A 58 -2.94 -20.54 3.51
N ALA A 59 -3.23 -21.33 2.49
CA ALA A 59 -4.54 -21.48 1.85
C ALA A 59 -5.68 -21.99 2.76
N ASN A 60 -5.56 -21.92 4.09
CA ASN A 60 -6.50 -22.48 5.06
C ASN A 60 -6.41 -21.85 6.46
N THR A 61 -6.20 -20.55 6.59
CA THR A 61 -6.62 -19.87 7.83
C THR A 61 -7.95 -19.20 7.55
N HIS A 62 -9.04 -19.83 8.00
CA HIS A 62 -10.29 -19.13 8.27
C HIS A 62 -9.93 -17.78 8.87
N SER A 63 -10.23 -16.70 8.15
CA SER A 63 -10.00 -15.36 8.65
C SER A 63 -10.91 -15.19 9.85
N GLU A 64 -10.38 -15.49 11.03
CA GLU A 64 -10.85 -14.89 12.26
C GLU A 64 -10.98 -13.41 11.94
N LYS A 65 -12.21 -12.89 12.04
CA LYS A 65 -12.57 -11.50 11.76
C LYS A 65 -11.73 -10.61 12.66
N LYS A 66 -10.48 -10.37 12.26
CA LYS A 66 -9.54 -9.52 12.97
C LYS A 66 -10.05 -8.11 12.81
N GLU A 67 -10.37 -7.54 13.97
CA GLU A 67 -10.67 -6.14 14.23
C GLU A 67 -10.53 -5.18 13.04
N ASN A 68 -11.67 -4.66 12.58
CA ASN A 68 -11.78 -3.75 11.44
C ASN A 68 -10.97 -2.44 11.61
N SER A 69 -10.46 -2.16 12.82
CA SER A 69 -9.70 -0.95 13.17
C SER A 69 -8.28 -0.91 12.57
N GLY A 70 -7.72 -2.04 12.12
CA GLY A 70 -6.38 -2.12 11.54
C GLY A 70 -6.32 -2.14 10.01
N HIS A 71 -7.43 -2.50 9.35
CA HIS A 71 -7.44 -2.83 7.92
C HIS A 71 -7.00 -1.67 7.02
N PHE A 72 -7.51 -0.47 7.28
CA PHE A 72 -7.10 0.75 6.58
C PHE A 72 -5.58 0.98 6.63
N TYR A 73 -4.96 0.79 7.79
CA TYR A 73 -3.52 1.01 7.96
C TYR A 73 -2.71 -0.09 7.26
N CYS A 74 -3.16 -1.34 7.30
CA CYS A 74 -2.56 -2.43 6.54
C CYS A 74 -2.55 -2.10 5.04
N LEU A 75 -3.71 -1.74 4.48
CA LEU A 75 -3.84 -1.37 3.08
C LEU A 75 -2.97 -0.15 2.74
N SER A 76 -2.94 0.86 3.60
CA SER A 76 -2.12 2.07 3.39
C SER A 76 -0.63 1.72 3.28
N VAL A 77 -0.12 0.85 4.16
CA VAL A 77 1.28 0.40 4.11
C VAL A 77 1.53 -0.45 2.87
N GLU A 78 0.62 -1.38 2.52
CA GLU A 78 0.75 -2.21 1.33
C GLU A 78 0.75 -1.38 0.03
N TYR A 79 -0.12 -0.38 -0.08
CA TYR A 79 -0.13 0.57 -1.20
C TYR A 79 1.14 1.44 -1.22
N ALA A 80 1.70 1.80 -0.06
CA ALA A 80 2.96 2.53 0.01
C ALA A 80 4.15 1.70 -0.49
N LEU A 81 4.25 0.45 -0.04
CA LEU A 81 5.29 -0.49 -0.49
C LEU A 81 5.14 -0.81 -1.99
N GLY A 82 3.90 -1.02 -2.44
CA GLY A 82 3.58 -1.21 -3.86
C GLY A 82 4.06 -0.04 -4.70
N TYR A 83 3.64 1.18 -4.36
CA TYR A 83 3.99 2.39 -5.12
C TYR A 83 5.50 2.66 -5.09
N PHE A 84 6.14 2.49 -3.93
CA PHE A 84 7.59 2.56 -3.79
C PHE A 84 8.27 1.58 -4.76
N GLY A 85 7.85 0.32 -4.76
CA GLY A 85 8.42 -0.71 -5.64
C GLY A 85 8.23 -0.39 -7.13
N THR A 86 7.07 0.16 -7.52
CA THR A 86 6.89 0.69 -8.88
C THR A 86 7.89 1.79 -9.21
N ARG A 87 8.17 2.72 -8.30
CA ARG A 87 9.13 3.80 -8.56
C ARG A 87 10.57 3.30 -8.66
N VAL A 88 10.90 2.22 -7.96
CA VAL A 88 12.20 1.55 -8.09
C VAL A 88 12.34 0.80 -9.42
N LEU A 89 11.31 0.04 -9.83
CA LEU A 89 11.35 -0.81 -11.02
C LEU A 89 10.99 -0.08 -12.32
N TYR A 90 10.17 0.97 -12.24
CA TYR A 90 9.70 1.80 -13.34
C TYR A 90 9.79 3.30 -12.97
N PRO A 91 11.01 3.88 -12.95
CA PRO A 91 11.22 5.27 -12.52
C PRO A 91 10.49 6.32 -13.36
N ALA A 92 10.16 6.00 -14.62
CA ALA A 92 9.40 6.87 -15.52
C ALA A 92 7.92 7.04 -15.13
N ARG A 93 7.45 6.39 -14.05
CA ARG A 93 6.10 6.57 -13.53
C ARG A 93 5.84 8.05 -13.24
N PRO A 94 4.77 8.66 -13.78
CA PRO A 94 4.37 10.01 -13.40
C PRO A 94 4.13 10.08 -11.90
N GLN A 95 4.68 11.11 -11.25
CA GLN A 95 4.42 11.38 -9.85
C GLN A 95 2.93 11.68 -9.71
N LYS A 96 2.23 10.91 -8.86
CA LYS A 96 0.84 11.24 -8.53
C LYS A 96 0.84 12.45 -7.62
N ASP A 97 -0.04 13.41 -7.90
CA ASP A 97 -0.11 14.70 -7.22
C ASP A 97 -0.16 14.52 -5.68
N GLU A 98 0.82 15.10 -4.98
CA GLU A 98 0.94 15.06 -3.52
C GLU A 98 -0.11 15.92 -2.79
N SER A 99 -0.98 16.63 -3.51
CA SER A 99 -2.03 17.50 -2.97
C SER A 99 -2.98 16.82 -1.96
N LEU A 100 -3.13 15.49 -2.06
CA LEU A 100 -3.91 14.62 -1.16
C LEU A 100 -3.05 13.90 -0.10
N ALA A 101 -1.88 14.46 0.22
CA ALA A 101 -1.03 13.94 1.30
C ALA A 101 -1.82 13.69 2.60
N PRO A 102 -1.41 12.71 3.43
CA PRO A 102 -2.03 12.37 4.73
C PRO A 102 -2.04 13.51 5.77
N ALA A 103 -1.60 14.71 5.40
CA ALA A 103 -1.66 15.92 6.21
C ALA A 103 -3.06 16.55 6.24
N LYS A 104 -3.93 16.29 5.25
CA LYS A 104 -5.31 16.83 5.19
C LYS A 104 -6.39 15.81 5.57
N LEU A 105 -6.00 14.56 5.78
CA LEU A 105 -6.92 13.47 6.02
C LEU A 105 -7.23 13.33 7.50
N ASP A 106 -8.49 13.61 7.85
CA ASP A 106 -9.03 13.40 9.19
C ASP A 106 -9.22 11.88 9.41
N LEU A 107 -8.19 11.25 9.98
CA LEU A 107 -8.09 9.81 10.21
C LEU A 107 -8.92 9.33 11.41
N ASN A 108 -10.03 9.99 11.72
CA ASN A 108 -10.88 9.62 12.83
C ASN A 108 -11.43 8.19 12.63
N GLN A 109 -11.37 7.38 13.69
CA GLN A 109 -11.73 5.96 13.65
C GLN A 109 -13.19 5.72 13.23
N GLU A 110 -14.07 6.70 13.43
CA GLU A 110 -15.46 6.67 12.97
C GLU A 110 -15.58 6.81 11.45
N THR A 111 -14.82 7.71 10.81
CA THR A 111 -14.88 7.97 9.36
C THR A 111 -14.40 6.77 8.54
N LEU A 112 -13.43 6.01 9.07
CA LEU A 112 -12.85 4.83 8.43
C LEU A 112 -13.76 3.59 8.45
N ARG A 113 -14.82 3.61 9.27
CA ARG A 113 -15.74 2.46 9.48
C ARG A 113 -16.96 2.46 8.57
N ILE A 114 -17.32 3.60 7.98
CA ILE A 114 -18.67 3.82 7.43
C ILE A 114 -18.84 3.23 6.01
N ASP A 115 -17.76 2.97 5.26
CA ASP A 115 -17.88 2.44 3.89
C ASP A 115 -16.57 1.76 3.42
N GLY A 116 -16.57 0.43 3.27
CA GLY A 116 -15.37 -0.37 2.96
C GLY A 116 -14.67 0.03 1.66
N ILE A 117 -15.45 0.38 0.62
CA ILE A 117 -14.93 0.82 -0.68
C ILE A 117 -14.26 2.20 -0.55
N LYS A 118 -14.85 3.12 0.23
CA LYS A 118 -14.22 4.42 0.51
C LYS A 118 -12.96 4.25 1.34
N SER A 119 -12.94 3.28 2.26
CA SER A 119 -11.77 2.97 3.10
C SER A 119 -10.59 2.48 2.26
N GLU A 120 -10.80 1.61 1.27
CA GLU A 120 -9.73 1.16 0.37
C GLU A 120 -9.22 2.28 -0.54
N ALA A 121 -10.12 3.02 -1.20
CA ALA A 121 -9.74 4.14 -2.06
C ALA A 121 -8.92 5.18 -1.27
N MET A 122 -9.32 5.43 -0.03
CA MET A 122 -8.58 6.32 0.87
C MET A 122 -7.22 5.76 1.27
N ALA A 123 -7.15 4.48 1.61
CA ALA A 123 -5.90 3.81 1.94
C ALA A 123 -4.93 3.83 0.75
N GLN A 124 -5.45 3.68 -0.48
CA GLN A 124 -4.66 3.80 -1.70
C GLN A 124 -4.08 5.20 -1.88
N GLN A 125 -4.88 6.25 -1.68
CA GLN A 125 -4.40 7.63 -1.77
C GLN A 125 -3.30 7.92 -0.74
N VAL A 126 -3.53 7.54 0.53
CA VAL A 126 -2.53 7.67 1.60
C VAL A 126 -1.28 6.88 1.26
N GLY A 127 -1.44 5.61 0.88
CA GLY A 127 -0.33 4.73 0.54
C GLY A 127 0.52 5.26 -0.60
N TYR A 128 -0.06 5.73 -1.69
CA TYR A 128 0.69 6.32 -2.80
C TYR A 128 1.50 7.55 -2.39
N GLY A 129 0.91 8.44 -1.58
CA GLY A 129 1.64 9.58 -1.02
C GLY A 129 2.83 9.17 -0.15
N LEU A 130 2.62 8.17 0.72
CA LEU A 130 3.69 7.62 1.55
C LEU A 130 4.78 6.94 0.72
N GLY A 131 4.40 6.16 -0.29
CA GLY A 131 5.32 5.49 -1.20
C GLY A 131 6.18 6.46 -2.01
N ASN A 132 5.60 7.58 -2.45
CA ASN A 132 6.34 8.67 -3.10
C ASN A 132 7.43 9.22 -2.16
N SER A 133 7.03 9.65 -0.96
CA SER A 133 7.97 10.21 0.01
C SER A 133 9.01 9.21 0.50
N LEU A 134 8.65 7.92 0.59
CA LEU A 134 9.57 6.84 0.92
C LEU A 134 10.64 6.67 -0.17
N TYR A 135 10.25 6.76 -1.44
CA TYR A 135 11.17 6.70 -2.57
C TYR A 135 12.12 7.91 -2.59
N ASP A 136 11.60 9.11 -2.42
CA ASP A 136 12.42 10.33 -2.39
C ASP A 136 13.41 10.29 -1.22
N ALA A 137 12.97 9.85 -0.03
CA ALA A 137 13.85 9.66 1.13
C ALA A 137 14.91 8.57 0.92
N TYR A 138 14.60 7.52 0.15
CA TYR A 138 15.58 6.50 -0.24
C TYR A 138 16.64 7.06 -1.19
N LEU A 139 16.25 7.85 -2.20
CA LEU A 139 17.19 8.51 -3.11
C LEU A 139 18.10 9.50 -2.38
N GLU A 140 17.57 10.20 -1.38
CA GLU A 140 18.34 11.13 -0.54
C GLU A 140 19.21 10.42 0.52
N GLY A 141 19.18 9.09 0.60
CA GLY A 141 19.93 8.31 1.59
C GLY A 141 19.42 8.42 3.04
N ARG A 142 18.26 9.06 3.24
CA ARG A 142 17.59 9.17 4.56
C ARG A 142 16.93 7.87 5.00
N VAL A 143 16.57 7.01 4.04
CA VAL A 143 16.05 5.66 4.26
C VAL A 143 17.05 4.67 3.68
N THR A 144 17.54 3.75 4.50
CA THR A 144 18.51 2.74 4.10
C THR A 144 17.84 1.47 3.57
N ARG A 145 18.61 0.62 2.89
CA ARG A 145 18.14 -0.74 2.50
C ARG A 145 17.72 -1.59 3.71
N GLY A 146 18.37 -1.39 4.86
CA GLY A 146 18.01 -2.06 6.10
C GLY A 146 16.63 -1.64 6.59
N ASP A 147 16.30 -0.36 6.49
CA ASP A 147 14.98 0.17 6.84
C ASP A 147 13.89 -0.37 5.92
N LEU A 148 14.14 -0.37 4.61
CA LEU A 148 13.24 -0.97 3.62
C LEU A 148 13.02 -2.47 3.90
N ARG A 149 14.10 -3.22 4.17
CA ARG A 149 13.98 -4.64 4.53
C ARG A 149 13.09 -4.84 5.76
N ARG A 150 13.21 -4.00 6.79
CA ARG A 150 12.33 -4.07 7.98
C ARG A 150 10.86 -3.80 7.62
N LEU A 151 10.60 -2.84 6.74
CA LEU A 151 9.24 -2.54 6.27
C LEU A 151 8.63 -3.70 5.47
N PHE A 152 9.38 -4.29 4.54
CA PHE A 152 8.91 -5.43 3.75
C PHE A 152 8.65 -6.68 4.60
N LEU A 153 9.43 -6.89 5.67
CA LEU A 153 9.26 -8.01 6.61
C LEU A 153 8.22 -7.76 7.72
N ALA A 154 7.63 -6.56 7.80
CA ALA A 154 6.75 -6.20 8.90
C ALA A 154 5.47 -7.06 8.94
N GLN A 155 5.17 -7.66 10.09
CA GLN A 155 3.96 -8.44 10.31
C GLN A 155 2.75 -7.53 10.60
N LEU A 156 2.12 -7.00 9.55
CA LEU A 156 0.98 -6.07 9.66
C LEU A 156 -0.28 -6.71 10.30
N GLY A 157 -0.31 -8.04 10.45
CA GLY A 157 -1.43 -8.77 11.06
C GLY A 157 -1.42 -8.80 12.60
N GLU A 158 -0.38 -8.26 13.24
CA GLU A 158 -0.31 -8.08 14.70
C GLU A 158 -1.16 -6.86 15.12
N PRO A 159 -1.96 -6.96 16.20
CA PRO A 159 -2.79 -5.85 16.67
C PRO A 159 -1.97 -4.57 16.89
N GLY A 160 -2.44 -3.46 16.31
CA GLY A 160 -1.79 -2.14 16.45
C GLY A 160 -0.53 -1.90 15.61
N LYS A 161 0.14 -2.96 15.11
CA LYS A 161 1.42 -2.84 14.40
C LYS A 161 1.32 -2.08 13.09
N ALA A 162 0.30 -2.37 12.29
CA ALA A 162 0.07 -1.67 11.02
C ALA A 162 -0.19 -0.17 11.24
N ARG A 163 -0.93 0.18 12.30
CA ARG A 163 -1.20 1.57 12.67
C ARG A 163 0.07 2.31 13.08
N GLU A 164 0.90 1.69 13.91
CA GLU A 164 2.21 2.22 14.33
C GLU A 164 3.07 2.56 13.10
N ILE A 165 3.32 1.57 12.23
CA ILE A 165 4.16 1.74 11.03
C ILE A 165 3.60 2.82 10.10
N CYS A 166 2.28 2.81 9.87
CA CYS A 166 1.66 3.80 9.02
C CYS A 166 1.81 5.22 9.59
N LEU A 167 1.67 5.40 10.91
CA LEU A 167 1.87 6.69 11.59
C LEU A 167 3.32 7.14 11.56
N GLU A 168 4.28 6.23 11.73
CA GLU A 168 5.71 6.52 11.58
C GLU A 168 6.03 7.05 10.18
N LEU A 169 5.55 6.36 9.14
CA LEU A 169 5.71 6.81 7.76
C LEU A 169 5.09 8.20 7.55
N MET A 170 3.84 8.42 7.99
CA MET A 170 3.17 9.72 7.89
C MET A 170 3.94 10.84 8.60
N ASN A 171 4.48 10.57 9.80
CA ASN A 171 5.28 11.53 10.55
C ASN A 171 6.61 11.83 9.85
N GLY A 172 7.25 10.82 9.25
CA GLY A 172 8.45 11.00 8.43
C GLY A 172 8.22 11.94 7.25
N VAL A 173 7.11 11.75 6.51
CA VAL A 173 6.71 12.64 5.41
C VAL A 173 6.49 14.08 5.90
N ARG A 174 5.75 14.26 6.99
CA ARG A 174 5.47 15.59 7.57
C ARG A 174 6.76 16.33 7.96
N ARG A 175 7.71 15.63 8.58
CA ARG A 175 9.02 16.19 8.97
C ARG A 175 9.84 16.60 7.75
N ALA A 176 9.88 15.76 6.71
CA ALA A 176 10.58 16.07 5.46
C ALA A 176 10.01 17.32 4.78
N LYS A 177 8.67 17.43 4.67
CA LYS A 177 8.01 18.61 4.10
C LYS A 177 8.29 19.88 4.89
N LYS A 178 8.26 19.82 6.22
CA LYS A 178 8.58 20.97 7.08
C LYS A 178 10.02 21.46 6.86
N LYS A 179 10.98 20.53 6.74
CA LYS A 179 12.39 20.86 6.47
C LYS A 179 12.58 21.49 5.09
N ALA A 180 11.94 20.95 4.05
CA ALA A 180 12.00 21.51 2.70
C ALA A 180 11.44 22.94 2.64
N ARG A 181 10.29 23.19 3.29
CA ARG A 181 9.69 24.52 3.36
C ARG A 181 10.57 25.53 4.10
N ALA A 182 11.26 25.11 5.16
CA ALA A 182 12.17 25.96 5.92
C ALA A 182 13.48 26.27 5.18
N ALA A 183 13.89 25.44 4.21
CA ALA A 183 15.07 25.67 3.38
C ALA A 183 14.80 26.54 2.14
N ALA A 184 13.53 26.80 1.81
CA ALA A 184 13.08 27.55 0.65
C ALA A 184 12.61 28.98 0.98
N GLY A 185 12.69 29.40 2.24
CA GLY A 185 12.42 30.77 2.71
C GLY A 185 13.63 31.33 3.41
#